data_AF-A0A3D1M446-F1
#
_entry.id   AF-A0A3D1M446-F1
#
_cell.length_a   1.000
_cell.length_b   1.000
_cell.length_c   1.000
_cell.angle_alpha   90.00
_cell.angle_beta   90.00
_cell.angle_gamma   90.00
#
_symmetry.space_group_name_H-M   'P 1'
#
loop_
_entity.id
_entity.type
_entity.pdbx_description
1 polymer ?
#
loop_
_entity_poly.entity_id
_entity_poly.type
_entity_poly.pdbx_seq_one_letter_code
_entity_poly.pdbx_strand_id
1 'polypeptide(L)'
;MTNKDKFKRAFSALHTSDSFTLEQEDTTMTKKIRFHKTAVAACTALAIFAGTATCYAADAGGIQRTVQVWLHGDQTTAVITVGDDSVTHYSITDKNGKQLQGGGGVAIDEDGKERALTDSEIQEHLDSPSTDTIGGKLYLFYKDQKTDLTDKFDADGLAYITLKDGDKTLYVTVAENGGLQSSTKCYPQKSDLPQEWFE
;
A
#
# COMPACT_ATOMS: atom_id res chain seq x y z
N MET A 1 23.36 34.47 -22.65
CA MET A 1 22.66 33.16 -22.53
C MET A 1 21.43 33.38 -21.70
N THR A 2 20.26 33.03 -22.23
CA THR A 2 18.96 33.31 -21.62
C THR A 2 18.48 32.08 -20.85
N ASN A 3 17.69 32.26 -19.77
CA ASN A 3 17.15 31.15 -18.96
C ASN A 3 16.48 30.05 -19.81
N LYS A 4 15.86 30.46 -20.93
CA LYS A 4 15.21 29.58 -21.91
C LYS A 4 16.14 28.49 -22.48
N ASP A 5 17.44 28.78 -22.61
CA ASP A 5 18.43 27.86 -23.18
C ASP A 5 18.91 26.81 -22.16
N LYS A 6 18.85 27.13 -20.86
CA LYS A 6 19.13 26.17 -19.77
C LYS A 6 17.93 25.24 -19.53
N PHE A 7 16.70 25.75 -19.66
CA PHE A 7 15.49 24.94 -19.52
C PHE A 7 15.34 23.88 -20.62
N LYS A 8 15.63 24.22 -21.89
CA LYS A 8 15.60 23.23 -22.98
C LYS A 8 16.63 22.12 -22.80
N ARG A 9 17.81 22.42 -22.26
CA ARG A 9 18.87 21.42 -22.06
C ARG A 9 18.57 20.44 -20.92
N ALA A 10 17.84 20.86 -19.88
CA ALA A 10 17.42 19.98 -18.80
C ALA A 10 16.29 19.02 -19.21
N PHE A 11 15.43 19.42 -20.14
CA PHE A 11 14.28 18.61 -20.59
C PHE A 11 14.54 17.75 -21.83
N SER A 12 15.61 18.01 -22.61
CA SER A 12 16.02 17.12 -23.70
C SER A 12 16.63 15.78 -23.24
N ALA A 13 16.88 15.60 -21.94
CA ALA A 13 17.32 14.34 -21.36
C ALA A 13 16.17 13.36 -21.07
N LEU A 14 14.91 13.81 -21.16
CA LEU A 14 13.73 12.97 -21.03
C LEU A 14 13.24 12.59 -22.42
N HIS A 15 13.69 11.42 -22.89
CA HIS A 15 13.10 10.76 -24.04
C HIS A 15 11.84 10.05 -23.54
N THR A 16 10.66 10.64 -23.72
CA THR A 16 9.41 9.89 -23.64
C THR A 16 9.35 9.05 -24.90
N SER A 17 9.43 7.72 -24.78
CA SER A 17 9.16 6.84 -25.90
C SER A 17 7.75 7.14 -26.44
N ASP A 18 7.70 7.60 -27.69
CA ASP A 18 6.48 7.83 -28.45
C ASP A 18 5.74 6.50 -28.65
N SER A 19 4.89 6.12 -27.70
CA SER A 19 3.74 5.22 -27.87
C SER A 19 3.17 4.76 -26.54
N PHE A 20 2.30 5.57 -25.92
CA PHE A 20 1.18 5.00 -25.17
C PHE A 20 0.01 5.98 -25.15
N THR A 21 -0.94 5.74 -26.04
CA THR A 21 -2.29 6.31 -26.00
C THR A 21 -2.98 5.81 -24.74
N LEU A 22 -3.14 6.70 -23.77
CA LEU A 22 -3.98 6.46 -22.60
C LEU A 22 -5.42 6.79 -23.00
N GLU A 23 -6.12 5.77 -23.47
CA GLU A 23 -7.58 5.81 -23.60
C GLU A 23 -8.19 5.73 -22.21
N GLN A 24 -9.11 6.65 -21.95
CA GLN A 24 -9.72 6.96 -20.68
C GLN A 24 -10.83 5.95 -20.35
N GLU A 25 -11.04 5.75 -19.05
CA GLU A 25 -12.22 5.15 -18.39
C GLU A 25 -12.14 3.66 -18.03
N ASP A 26 -11.48 3.40 -16.89
CA ASP A 26 -12.13 2.65 -15.80
C ASP A 26 -11.45 3.00 -14.48
N THR A 27 -12.23 3.52 -13.53
CA THR A 27 -11.77 3.99 -12.23
C THR A 27 -11.46 2.80 -11.31
N THR A 28 -10.28 2.21 -11.46
CA THR A 28 -9.62 1.46 -10.37
C THR A 28 -8.41 2.27 -9.94
N MET A 29 -8.41 2.76 -8.69
CA MET A 29 -7.31 3.55 -8.15
C MET A 29 -6.02 2.71 -8.09
N THR A 30 -5.19 2.78 -9.13
CA THR A 30 -3.85 2.18 -9.15
C THR A 30 -2.92 3.03 -8.29
N LYS A 31 -2.88 2.78 -6.98
CA LYS A 31 -2.02 3.52 -6.05
C LYS A 31 -0.57 3.05 -6.24
N LYS A 32 0.28 3.91 -6.80
CA LYS A 32 1.74 3.68 -6.85
C LYS A 32 2.33 3.99 -5.48
N ILE A 33 2.89 2.98 -4.81
CA ILE A 33 3.52 3.15 -3.50
C ILE A 33 5.02 3.33 -3.70
N ARG A 34 5.59 4.37 -3.08
CA ARG A 34 7.05 4.58 -2.98
C ARG A 34 7.46 4.40 -1.53
N PHE A 35 8.31 3.42 -1.26
CA PHE A 35 8.89 3.25 0.07
C PHE A 35 10.16 4.08 0.20
N HIS A 36 10.17 5.04 1.12
CA HIS A 36 11.41 5.66 1.60
C HIS A 36 11.98 4.79 2.72
N LYS A 37 13.22 4.32 2.59
CA LYS A 37 13.97 3.72 3.71
C LYS A 37 14.20 4.80 4.78
N THR A 38 13.21 5.05 5.64
CA THR A 38 13.51 5.52 7.01
C THR A 38 14.08 4.30 7.73
N ALA A 39 15.23 4.43 8.38
CA ALA A 39 15.94 3.32 9.02
C ALA A 39 15.06 2.56 10.02
N VAL A 40 14.30 1.59 9.52
CA VAL A 40 13.64 0.56 10.32
C VAL A 40 14.74 -0.41 10.67
N ALA A 41 15.12 -0.45 11.93
CA ALA A 41 15.95 -1.51 12.47
C ALA A 41 15.31 -2.84 12.06
N ALA A 42 15.98 -3.57 11.16
CA ALA A 42 15.52 -4.85 10.65
C ALA A 42 15.31 -5.81 11.83
N CYS A 43 14.05 -5.92 12.27
CA CYS A 43 13.65 -6.99 13.15
C CYS A 43 13.63 -8.26 12.31
N THR A 44 14.75 -8.97 12.31
CA THR A 44 14.87 -10.34 11.81
C THR A 44 14.05 -11.26 12.71
N ALA A 45 12.73 -11.21 12.57
CA ALA A 45 11.84 -12.23 13.11
C ALA A 45 11.55 -13.24 12.00
N LEU A 46 12.28 -14.36 12.04
CA LEU A 46 11.93 -15.60 11.35
C LEU A 46 10.51 -16.00 11.77
N ALA A 47 9.51 -15.56 11.02
CA ALA A 47 8.17 -16.10 11.09
C ALA A 47 8.03 -17.10 9.96
N ILE A 48 8.17 -18.39 10.30
CA ILE A 48 7.75 -19.49 9.44
C ILE A 48 6.22 -19.43 9.40
N PHE A 49 5.67 -18.58 8.53
CA PHE A 49 4.28 -18.69 8.15
C PHE A 49 4.19 -19.80 7.12
N ALA A 50 3.38 -20.82 7.42
CA ALA A 50 3.00 -21.86 6.49
C ALA A 50 2.10 -21.26 5.38
N GLY A 51 2.67 -20.40 4.53
CA GLY A 51 2.07 -19.96 3.28
C GLY A 51 2.67 -20.80 2.17
N THR A 52 1.93 -21.81 1.71
CA THR A 52 2.29 -22.53 0.48
C THR A 52 2.22 -21.54 -0.68
N ALA A 53 3.34 -20.94 -1.07
CA ALA A 53 3.43 -20.22 -2.32
C ALA A 53 3.28 -21.24 -3.46
N THR A 54 2.07 -21.39 -3.99
CA THR A 54 1.86 -22.19 -5.19
C THR A 54 2.23 -21.33 -6.38
N CYS A 55 3.31 -21.68 -7.08
CA CYS A 55 3.66 -21.06 -8.35
C CYS A 55 2.72 -21.57 -9.44
N TYR A 56 1.98 -20.68 -10.08
CA TYR A 56 1.36 -20.97 -11.37
C TYR A 56 2.23 -20.30 -12.43
N ALA A 57 2.92 -21.10 -13.24
CA ALA A 57 3.52 -20.59 -14.46
C ALA A 57 2.38 -20.34 -15.45
N ALA A 58 2.03 -19.07 -15.68
CA ALA A 58 1.22 -18.69 -16.82
C ALA A 58 2.14 -18.26 -17.96
N ASP A 59 1.94 -18.90 -19.11
CA ASP A 59 2.69 -18.74 -20.35
C ASP A 59 2.98 -17.27 -20.74
N ALA A 60 4.19 -17.03 -21.24
CA ALA A 60 4.57 -15.92 -22.13
C ALA A 60 4.69 -14.47 -21.61
N GLY A 61 5.07 -14.20 -20.35
CA GLY A 61 5.44 -12.81 -20.02
C GLY A 61 5.94 -12.45 -18.62
N GLY A 62 5.93 -13.34 -17.62
CA GLY A 62 6.42 -12.97 -16.29
C GLY A 62 6.18 -14.04 -15.22
N ILE A 63 6.89 -13.93 -14.10
CA ILE A 63 6.69 -14.82 -12.95
C ILE A 63 5.52 -14.30 -12.12
N GLN A 64 4.43 -15.07 -12.06
CA GLN A 64 3.32 -14.83 -11.14
C GLN A 64 3.51 -15.62 -9.85
N ARG A 65 3.21 -14.98 -8.71
CA ARG A 65 3.29 -15.56 -7.37
C ARG A 65 2.02 -15.24 -6.61
N THR A 66 1.70 -16.08 -5.61
CA THR A 66 0.53 -15.90 -4.76
C THR A 66 0.96 -15.68 -3.31
N VAL A 67 0.33 -14.72 -2.64
CA VAL A 67 0.50 -14.48 -1.21
C VAL A 67 -0.88 -14.41 -0.54
N GLN A 68 -0.97 -14.88 0.70
CA GLN A 68 -2.17 -14.76 1.53
C GLN A 68 -2.18 -13.40 2.23
N VAL A 69 -3.28 -12.66 2.11
CA VAL A 69 -3.46 -11.31 2.67
C VAL A 69 -4.83 -11.17 3.31
N TRP A 70 -5.01 -10.13 4.12
CA TRP A 70 -6.31 -9.83 4.72
C TRP A 70 -7.02 -8.69 3.98
N LEU A 71 -8.28 -8.92 3.61
CA LEU A 71 -9.15 -7.92 3.02
C LEU A 71 -10.46 -7.87 3.81
N HIS A 72 -10.75 -6.72 4.41
CA HIS A 72 -11.98 -6.48 5.17
C HIS A 72 -12.30 -7.49 6.29
N GLY A 73 -11.28 -8.08 6.92
CA GLY A 73 -11.48 -9.09 7.96
C GLY A 73 -11.37 -10.54 7.47
N ASP A 74 -11.33 -10.76 6.15
CA ASP A 74 -11.28 -12.10 5.56
C ASP A 74 -9.91 -12.36 4.91
N GLN A 75 -9.42 -13.60 5.03
CA GLN A 75 -8.22 -14.01 4.28
C GLN A 75 -8.57 -14.23 2.81
N THR A 76 -7.73 -13.67 1.94
CA THR A 76 -7.82 -13.83 0.49
C THR A 76 -6.44 -13.98 -0.13
N THR A 77 -6.38 -14.33 -1.40
CA THR A 77 -5.14 -14.50 -2.16
C THR A 77 -4.91 -13.28 -3.04
N ALA A 78 -3.73 -12.68 -2.92
CA ALA A 78 -3.25 -11.70 -3.88
C ALA A 78 -2.31 -12.38 -4.88
N VAL A 79 -2.49 -12.06 -6.17
CA VAL A 79 -1.59 -12.45 -7.25
C VAL A 79 -0.59 -11.32 -7.45
N ILE A 80 0.69 -11.62 -7.25
CA ILE A 80 1.81 -10.71 -7.48
C ILE A 80 2.44 -11.02 -8.83
N THR A 81 2.64 -10.00 -9.65
CA THR A 81 3.32 -10.07 -10.95
C THR A 81 4.41 -9.02 -11.00
N VAL A 82 5.62 -9.39 -11.41
CA VAL A 82 6.67 -8.42 -11.72
C VAL A 82 6.58 -8.13 -13.21
N GLY A 83 6.30 -6.87 -13.57
CA GLY A 83 6.25 -6.42 -14.95
C GLY A 83 7.64 -6.24 -15.55
N ASP A 84 7.71 -6.14 -16.88
CA ASP A 84 8.96 -5.85 -17.61
C ASP A 84 9.55 -4.48 -17.23
N ASP A 85 8.73 -3.59 -16.68
CA ASP A 85 9.11 -2.27 -16.16
C ASP A 85 9.84 -2.32 -14.81
N SER A 86 10.15 -3.52 -14.29
CA SER A 86 10.74 -3.73 -12.97
C SER A 86 9.88 -3.18 -11.83
N VAL A 87 8.58 -3.02 -12.05
CA VAL A 87 7.59 -2.69 -11.03
C VAL A 87 6.88 -3.97 -10.61
N THR A 88 6.71 -4.12 -9.30
CA THR A 88 5.88 -5.21 -8.80
C THR A 88 4.44 -4.73 -8.72
N HIS A 89 3.54 -5.51 -9.30
CA HIS A 89 2.10 -5.33 -9.26
C HIS A 89 1.46 -6.42 -8.42
N TYR A 90 0.37 -6.09 -7.74
CA TYR A 90 -0.50 -7.07 -7.11
C TYR A 90 -1.95 -6.84 -7.52
N SER A 91 -2.72 -7.92 -7.59
CA SER A 91 -4.16 -7.89 -7.81
C SER A 91 -4.85 -8.90 -6.89
N ILE A 92 -5.97 -8.48 -6.31
CA ILE A 92 -6.89 -9.32 -5.53
C ILE A 92 -8.17 -9.38 -6.34
N THR A 93 -8.63 -10.60 -6.59
CA THR A 93 -9.72 -10.86 -7.51
C THR A 93 -10.82 -11.65 -6.79
N ASP A 94 -12.07 -11.38 -7.09
CA ASP A 94 -13.18 -12.18 -6.59
C ASP A 94 -13.22 -13.57 -7.25
N LYS A 95 -14.15 -14.40 -6.77
CA LYS A 95 -14.39 -15.77 -7.26
C LYS A 95 -14.69 -15.84 -8.77
N ASN A 96 -15.14 -14.73 -9.36
CA ASN A 96 -15.57 -14.62 -10.74
C ASN A 96 -14.49 -14.01 -11.64
N GLY A 97 -13.29 -13.73 -11.12
CA GLY A 97 -12.23 -13.09 -11.90
C GLY A 97 -12.31 -11.56 -11.95
N LYS A 98 -13.22 -10.92 -11.20
CA LYS A 98 -13.31 -9.46 -11.13
C LYS A 98 -12.32 -8.89 -10.12
N GLN A 99 -11.48 -7.95 -10.56
CA GLN A 99 -10.53 -7.28 -9.66
C GLN A 99 -11.28 -6.48 -8.58
N LEU A 100 -10.96 -6.79 -7.31
CA LEU A 100 -11.46 -6.11 -6.12
C LEU A 100 -10.51 -4.98 -5.71
N GLN A 101 -9.21 -5.26 -5.74
CA GLN A 101 -8.15 -4.32 -5.38
C GLN A 101 -6.91 -4.63 -6.20
N GLY A 102 -6.14 -3.61 -6.55
CA GLY A 102 -4.84 -3.80 -7.17
C GLY A 102 -3.94 -2.63 -6.89
N GLY A 103 -2.65 -2.85 -7.06
CA GLY A 103 -1.65 -1.82 -6.83
C GLY A 103 -0.28 -2.28 -7.23
N GLY A 104 0.72 -1.51 -6.88
CA GLY A 104 2.10 -1.85 -7.15
C GLY A 104 3.03 -0.78 -6.62
N GLY A 105 4.32 -1.05 -6.72
CA GLY A 105 5.30 -0.09 -6.25
C GLY A 105 6.74 -0.50 -6.45
N VAL A 106 7.58 0.47 -6.10
CA VAL A 106 9.03 0.34 -6.06
C VAL A 106 9.53 0.78 -4.69
N ALA A 107 10.61 0.16 -4.25
CA ALA A 107 11.38 0.59 -3.09
C ALA A 107 12.67 1.27 -3.56
N ILE A 108 13.15 2.22 -2.77
CA ILE A 108 14.48 2.80 -2.95
C ILE A 108 15.49 1.97 -2.14
N ASP A 109 16.52 1.47 -2.80
CA ASP A 109 17.61 0.73 -2.16
C ASP A 109 18.63 1.66 -1.48
N GLU A 110 19.71 1.08 -0.95
CA GLU A 110 20.74 1.83 -0.20
C GLU A 110 21.59 2.74 -1.07
N ASP A 111 21.68 2.43 -2.37
CA ASP A 111 22.39 3.21 -3.37
C ASP A 111 21.48 4.31 -3.96
N GLY A 112 20.25 4.44 -3.46
CA GLY A 112 19.28 5.42 -3.93
C GLY A 112 18.59 5.04 -5.24
N LYS A 113 18.70 3.77 -5.66
CA LYS A 113 18.11 3.27 -6.90
C LYS A 113 16.75 2.64 -6.63
N GLU A 114 15.82 2.81 -7.57
CA GLU A 114 14.53 2.12 -7.55
C GLU A 114 14.71 0.62 -7.85
N ARG A 115 14.04 -0.20 -7.06
CA ARG A 115 13.87 -1.65 -7.28
C ARG A 115 12.42 -2.04 -7.09
N ALA A 116 12.01 -3.12 -7.74
CA ALA A 116 10.71 -3.74 -7.52
C ALA A 116 10.52 -4.09 -6.03
N LEU A 117 9.29 -3.98 -5.53
CA LEU A 117 8.96 -4.46 -4.19
C LEU A 117 9.06 -5.98 -4.14
N THR A 118 9.61 -6.49 -3.04
CA THR A 118 9.59 -7.91 -2.75
C THR A 118 8.19 -8.36 -2.34
N ASP A 119 7.91 -9.66 -2.50
CA ASP A 119 6.62 -10.25 -2.12
C ASP A 119 6.30 -9.97 -0.63
N SER A 120 7.32 -10.02 0.24
CA SER A 120 7.18 -9.71 1.67
C SER A 120 6.85 -8.24 1.94
N GLU A 121 7.44 -7.30 1.21
CA GLU A 121 7.14 -5.87 1.36
C GLU A 121 5.70 -5.55 0.92
N ILE A 122 5.22 -6.22 -0.14
CA ILE A 122 3.81 -6.11 -0.58
C ILE A 122 2.89 -6.71 0.46
N GLN A 123 3.21 -7.91 0.97
CA GLN A 123 2.40 -8.55 1.99
C GLN A 123 2.34 -7.69 3.26
N GLU A 124 3.46 -7.16 3.74
CA GLU A 124 3.51 -6.27 4.91
C GLU A 124 2.67 -5.00 4.69
N HIS A 125 2.67 -4.46 3.48
CA HIS A 125 1.80 -3.35 3.13
C HIS A 125 0.32 -3.73 3.15
N LEU A 126 -0.04 -4.88 2.57
CA LEU A 126 -1.44 -5.33 2.50
C LEU A 126 -1.97 -5.76 3.87
N ASP A 127 -1.10 -6.23 4.76
CA ASP A 127 -1.43 -6.59 6.13
C ASP A 127 -1.40 -5.38 7.09
N SER A 128 -1.08 -4.17 6.59
CA SER A 128 -1.14 -2.93 7.37
C SER A 128 -2.60 -2.53 7.64
N PRO A 129 -2.89 -1.81 8.75
CA PRO A 129 -4.24 -1.34 9.01
C PRO A 129 -4.76 -0.44 7.89
N SER A 130 -6.04 -0.61 7.57
CA SER A 130 -6.73 0.14 6.54
C SER A 130 -8.11 0.59 7.01
N THR A 131 -8.62 1.64 6.38
CA THR A 131 -9.96 2.16 6.64
C THR A 131 -10.80 2.01 5.38
N ASP A 132 -12.09 1.71 5.55
CA ASP A 132 -13.05 1.75 4.45
C ASP A 132 -14.43 2.18 4.94
N THR A 133 -15.18 2.84 4.06
CA THR A 133 -16.55 3.29 4.34
C THR A 133 -17.54 2.33 3.72
N ILE A 134 -18.20 1.53 4.57
CA ILE A 134 -19.15 0.50 4.12
C ILE A 134 -20.54 0.87 4.63
N GLY A 135 -21.46 1.18 3.72
CA GLY A 135 -22.83 1.54 4.06
C GLY A 135 -22.93 2.83 4.89
N GLY A 136 -22.06 3.81 4.62
CA GLY A 136 -22.02 5.10 5.31
C GLY A 136 -21.35 5.08 6.68
N LYS A 137 -20.76 3.96 7.08
CA LYS A 137 -20.00 3.81 8.33
C LYS A 137 -18.53 3.59 8.04
N LEU A 138 -17.67 4.29 8.77
CA LEU A 138 -16.22 4.10 8.68
C LEU A 138 -15.79 2.92 9.55
N TYR A 139 -15.05 2.00 8.96
CA TYR A 139 -14.44 0.87 9.67
C TYR A 139 -12.92 0.93 9.59
N LEU A 140 -12.27 0.54 10.67
CA LEU A 140 -10.85 0.16 10.69
C LEU A 140 -10.75 -1.36 10.58
N PHE A 141 -9.92 -1.80 9.64
CA PHE A 141 -9.58 -3.20 9.42
C PHE A 141 -8.12 -3.45 9.76
N TYR A 142 -7.86 -4.54 10.44
CA TYR A 142 -6.51 -5.05 10.66
C TYR A 142 -6.56 -6.56 10.85
N LYS A 143 -6.05 -7.28 9.87
CA LYS A 143 -6.20 -8.73 9.78
C LYS A 143 -7.67 -9.16 9.88
N ASP A 144 -8.02 -9.99 10.85
CA ASP A 144 -9.36 -10.46 11.18
C ASP A 144 -10.18 -9.45 12.01
N GLN A 145 -9.55 -8.36 12.47
CA GLN A 145 -10.20 -7.36 13.31
C GLN A 145 -10.93 -6.33 12.45
N LYS A 146 -12.19 -6.08 12.80
CA LYS A 146 -13.04 -5.03 12.23
C LYS A 146 -13.58 -4.16 13.37
N THR A 147 -13.28 -2.86 13.32
CA THR A 147 -13.71 -1.89 14.34
C THR A 147 -14.58 -0.82 13.70
N ASP A 148 -15.83 -0.68 14.15
CA ASP A 148 -16.70 0.45 13.77
C ASP A 148 -16.18 1.73 14.44
N LEU A 149 -15.87 2.76 13.63
CA LEU A 149 -15.35 4.04 14.08
C LEU A 149 -16.41 5.14 14.18
N THR A 150 -17.65 4.89 13.74
CA THR A 150 -18.69 5.92 13.54
C THR A 150 -18.86 6.88 14.73
N ASP A 151 -18.80 6.36 15.97
CA ASP A 151 -18.99 7.15 17.20
C ASP A 151 -17.73 7.21 18.07
N LYS A 152 -16.53 7.08 17.48
CA LYS A 152 -15.25 7.01 18.21
C LYS A 152 -14.37 8.25 18.08
N PHE A 153 -14.83 9.27 17.36
CA PHE A 153 -14.09 10.50 17.14
C PHE A 153 -14.22 11.45 18.32
N ASP A 154 -13.11 12.10 18.67
CA ASP A 154 -13.07 13.17 19.65
C ASP A 154 -13.44 14.53 19.04
N ALA A 155 -13.29 15.61 19.82
CA ALA A 155 -13.59 16.97 19.38
C ALA A 155 -12.64 17.48 18.26
N ASP A 156 -11.51 16.82 18.05
CA ASP A 156 -10.54 17.12 16.99
C ASP A 156 -10.77 16.28 15.72
N GLY A 157 -11.82 15.43 15.69
CA GLY A 157 -12.12 14.54 14.58
C GLY A 157 -11.18 13.33 14.52
N LEU A 158 -10.60 12.92 15.66
CA LEU A 158 -9.64 11.83 15.74
C LEU A 158 -10.15 10.66 16.58
N ALA A 159 -9.93 9.44 16.07
CA ALA A 159 -10.16 8.19 16.78
C ALA A 159 -8.83 7.49 17.08
N TYR A 160 -8.59 7.16 18.34
CA TYR A 160 -7.39 6.49 18.82
C TYR A 160 -7.68 5.02 19.14
N ILE A 161 -7.10 4.11 18.37
CA ILE A 161 -7.36 2.67 18.47
C ILE A 161 -6.07 1.91 18.77
N THR A 162 -6.08 1.08 19.81
CA THR A 162 -5.01 0.10 20.05
C THR A 162 -5.39 -1.23 19.40
N LEU A 163 -4.56 -1.69 18.47
CA LEU A 163 -4.66 -3.00 17.86
C LEU A 163 -3.64 -3.95 18.48
N LYS A 164 -4.02 -5.20 18.72
CA LYS A 164 -3.15 -6.24 19.27
C LYS A 164 -3.04 -7.40 18.29
N ASP A 165 -1.82 -7.91 18.10
CA ASP A 165 -1.50 -9.04 17.25
C ASP A 165 -0.41 -9.89 17.93
N GLY A 166 -0.83 -10.85 18.74
CA GLY A 166 0.06 -11.56 19.65
C GLY A 166 0.76 -10.59 20.60
N ASP A 167 2.10 -10.58 20.58
CA ASP A 167 2.93 -9.66 21.37
C ASP A 167 3.07 -8.27 20.75
N LYS A 168 2.61 -8.09 19.50
CA LYS A 168 2.67 -6.80 18.81
C LYS A 168 1.50 -5.93 19.24
N THR A 169 1.80 -4.68 19.56
CA THR A 169 0.80 -3.63 19.80
C THR A 169 1.02 -2.51 18.80
N LEU A 170 -0.07 -2.08 18.17
CA LEU A 170 -0.07 -0.97 17.23
C LEU A 170 -1.03 0.11 17.71
N TYR A 171 -0.53 1.33 17.80
CA TYR A 171 -1.29 2.52 18.14
C TYR A 171 -1.68 3.21 16.83
N VAL A 172 -2.98 3.25 16.55
CA VAL A 172 -3.52 3.82 15.32
C VAL A 172 -4.31 5.08 15.65
N THR A 173 -4.05 6.15 14.90
CA THR A 173 -4.86 7.36 14.90
C THR A 173 -5.55 7.46 13.55
N VAL A 174 -6.88 7.61 13.56
CA VAL A 174 -7.72 7.70 12.37
C VAL A 174 -8.48 9.02 12.38
N ALA A 175 -8.49 9.73 11.26
CA ALA A 175 -9.29 10.93 11.03
C ALA A 175 -10.66 10.59 10.44
N GLU A 176 -11.65 11.49 10.60
CA GLU A 176 -13.03 11.29 10.11
C GLU A 176 -13.11 11.02 8.61
N ASN A 177 -12.20 11.60 7.82
CA ASN A 177 -12.12 11.38 6.37
C ASN A 177 -11.52 10.01 5.98
N GLY A 178 -11.19 9.16 6.96
CA GLY A 178 -10.57 7.85 6.76
C GLY A 178 -9.04 7.88 6.71
N GLY A 179 -8.40 9.04 6.79
CA GLY A 179 -6.94 9.15 6.93
C GLY A 179 -6.45 8.37 8.15
N LEU A 180 -5.37 7.59 8.01
CA LEU A 180 -4.87 6.75 9.09
C LEU A 180 -3.34 6.78 9.19
N GLN A 181 -2.84 6.82 10.42
CA GLN A 181 -1.42 6.65 10.71
C GLN A 181 -1.27 5.70 11.89
N SER A 182 -0.22 4.90 11.86
CA SER A 182 0.06 3.91 12.91
C SER A 182 1.49 3.99 13.41
N SER A 183 1.70 3.53 14.65
CA SER A 183 3.00 3.51 15.32
C SER A 183 3.05 2.38 16.33
N THR A 184 4.22 1.79 16.52
CA THR A 184 4.44 0.72 17.51
C THR A 184 4.81 1.24 18.90
N LYS A 185 4.96 2.56 19.06
CA LYS A 185 5.44 3.19 20.30
C LYS A 185 4.35 3.96 21.05
N CYS A 186 3.59 4.78 20.33
CA CYS A 186 2.56 5.66 20.88
C CYS A 186 1.60 6.10 19.77
N TYR A 187 0.45 6.66 20.14
CA TYR A 187 -0.49 7.23 19.18
C TYR A 187 0.15 8.39 18.40
N PRO A 188 0.12 8.38 17.05
CA PRO A 188 0.41 9.56 16.25
C PRO A 188 -0.46 10.73 16.71
N GLN A 189 0.17 11.87 17.04
CA GLN A 189 -0.54 13.05 17.49
C GLN A 189 -0.96 13.90 16.30
N LYS A 190 -1.96 14.78 16.49
CA LYS A 190 -2.46 15.68 15.44
C LYS A 190 -1.35 16.47 14.73
N SER A 191 -0.30 16.87 15.45
CA SER A 191 0.88 17.56 14.91
C SER A 191 1.71 16.73 13.93
N ASP A 192 1.59 15.40 14.00
CA ASP A 192 2.32 14.44 13.18
C ASP A 192 1.50 13.98 11.96
N LEU A 193 0.23 14.38 11.89
CA LEU A 193 -0.71 13.96 10.85
C LEU A 193 -0.73 14.96 9.67
N PRO A 194 -1.04 14.48 8.45
CA PRO A 194 -1.23 15.37 7.30
C PRO A 194 -2.30 16.42 7.56
N GLN A 195 -1.99 17.69 7.28
CA GLN A 195 -2.93 18.80 7.50
C GLN A 195 -4.21 18.64 6.66
N GLU A 196 -4.11 18.04 5.48
CA GLU A 196 -5.22 17.75 4.56
C GLU A 196 -6.29 16.82 5.16
N TRP A 197 -6.03 16.19 6.31
CA TRP A 197 -7.04 15.38 6.99
C TRP A 197 -8.05 16.17 7.82
N PHE A 198 -7.77 17.47 8.02
CA PHE A 198 -8.56 18.35 8.88
C PHE A 198 -9.18 19.54 8.12
N GLU A 199 -9.11 19.51 6.78
CA GLU A 199 -9.65 20.55 5.90
C GLU A 199 -11.09 20.27 5.45
#